data_AF-A0A1Q7M2Q3-F1
#
_entry.id   AF-A0A1Q7M2Q3-F1
#
_cell.length_a   1.000
_cell.length_b   1.000
_cell.length_c   1.000
_cell.angle_alpha   90.00
_cell.angle_beta   90.00
_cell.angle_gamma   90.00
#
_symmetry.space_group_name_H-M   'P 1'
#
loop_
_entity.id
_entity.type
_entity.pdbx_description
1 polymer ?
#
loop_
_entity_poly.entity_id
_entity_poly.type
_entity_poly.pdbx_seq_one_letter_code
_entity_poly.pdbx_strand_id
1 'polypeptide(L)'
;MKALLTALREGRLVEVPDTNKEKSLEYLANLIEAVPDMPSVGELYEAMMTRERTMNTAIGNGVACPHVRAAGNGELVCAVGWSPAGIDYGAPDGKKVHLVLMYYIPESQKNVYLKEISSLAAAVRREGDIQALASADVATVRERLLDWVSQAVEASIPEAKARMIRLEARQAVTEAAPLAVGPGAIQILNVLVLQMPGQKPIVLSQQRALADALERDEGLGALLQQHLQFDRAGYRLVFRSATQFENARTLYEYSAVSMGAAPQPSKPPPS
;
A
#
# COMPACT_ATOMS: atom_id res chain seq x y z
N MET A 1 8.01 -3.02 -5.70
CA MET A 1 8.24 -2.77 -7.13
C MET A 1 9.01 -1.46 -7.31
N LYS A 2 10.02 -1.22 -6.47
CA LYS A 2 10.94 -0.09 -6.60
C LYS A 2 11.88 -0.35 -7.78
N ALA A 3 12.45 -1.54 -7.89
CA ALA A 3 13.45 -1.84 -8.92
C ALA A 3 12.89 -1.74 -10.35
N LEU A 4 11.70 -2.33 -10.58
CA LEU A 4 11.01 -2.20 -11.87
C LEU A 4 10.65 -0.73 -12.18
N LEU A 5 10.09 0.00 -11.21
CA LEU A 5 9.76 1.42 -11.40
C LEU A 5 10.99 2.26 -11.73
N THR A 6 12.11 2.03 -11.04
CA THR A 6 13.38 2.69 -11.32
C THR A 6 13.86 2.36 -12.73
N ALA A 7 13.82 1.10 -13.16
CA ALA A 7 14.19 0.70 -14.51
C ALA A 7 13.40 1.46 -15.58
N LEU A 8 12.07 1.58 -15.40
CA LEU A 8 11.22 2.31 -16.34
C LEU A 8 11.54 3.82 -16.38
N ARG A 9 11.85 4.43 -15.23
CA ARG A 9 12.19 5.85 -15.12
C ARG A 9 13.55 6.18 -15.72
N GLU A 10 14.51 5.29 -15.56
CA GLU A 10 15.88 5.46 -16.04
C GLU A 10 16.07 4.97 -17.49
N GLY A 11 14.98 4.62 -18.19
CA GLY A 11 15.04 4.23 -19.59
C GLY A 11 15.61 2.84 -19.85
N ARG A 12 15.66 1.96 -18.83
CA ARG A 12 16.08 0.55 -18.94
C ARG A 12 14.93 -0.36 -19.41
N LEU A 13 14.05 0.19 -20.25
CA LEU A 13 13.05 -0.52 -21.04
C LEU A 13 13.43 -0.37 -22.51
N VAL A 14 13.66 -1.49 -23.17
CA VAL A 14 14.08 -1.54 -24.57
C VAL A 14 13.25 -2.52 -25.36
N GLU A 15 13.07 -2.23 -26.64
CA GLU A 15 12.68 -3.24 -27.61
C GLU A 15 13.88 -4.17 -27.84
N VAL A 16 13.68 -5.48 -27.68
CA VAL A 16 14.74 -6.44 -27.99
C VAL A 16 14.76 -6.69 -29.50
N PRO A 17 15.94 -6.62 -30.14
CA PRO A 17 16.05 -6.58 -31.60
C PRO A 17 15.82 -7.94 -32.29
N ASP A 18 15.78 -9.04 -31.54
CA ASP A 18 15.67 -10.40 -32.08
C ASP A 18 14.65 -11.20 -31.24
N THR A 19 14.13 -12.29 -31.81
CA THR A 19 13.33 -13.30 -31.10
C THR A 19 14.18 -14.41 -30.47
N ASN A 20 15.52 -14.28 -30.53
CA ASN A 20 16.44 -15.20 -29.89
C ASN A 20 16.58 -14.91 -28.38
N LYS A 21 16.41 -15.96 -27.58
CA LYS A 21 16.46 -15.91 -26.12
C LYS A 21 17.83 -15.47 -25.60
N GLU A 22 18.90 -16.11 -26.05
CA GLU A 22 20.27 -15.88 -25.57
C GLU A 22 20.71 -14.44 -25.83
N LYS A 23 20.52 -13.94 -27.06
CA LYS A 23 20.82 -12.55 -27.43
C LYS A 23 19.99 -11.56 -26.63
N SER A 24 18.71 -11.85 -26.40
CA SER A 24 17.85 -10.98 -25.57
C SER A 24 18.39 -10.88 -24.15
N LEU A 25 18.85 -12.00 -23.58
CA LEU A 25 19.39 -12.04 -22.24
C LEU A 25 20.76 -11.35 -22.12
N GLU A 26 21.63 -11.51 -23.13
CA GLU A 26 22.89 -10.78 -23.24
C GLU A 26 22.64 -9.27 -23.34
N TYR A 27 21.66 -8.85 -24.16
CA TYR A 27 21.30 -7.44 -24.29
C TYR A 27 20.81 -6.83 -22.97
N LEU A 28 20.00 -7.56 -22.21
CA LEU A 28 19.56 -7.12 -20.87
C LEU A 28 20.70 -7.12 -19.84
N ALA A 29 21.67 -8.03 -19.96
CA ALA A 29 22.86 -8.01 -19.12
C ALA A 29 23.69 -6.74 -19.35
N ASN A 30 23.82 -6.27 -20.61
CA ASN A 30 24.45 -4.98 -20.92
C ASN A 30 23.73 -3.79 -20.25
N LEU A 31 22.39 -3.80 -20.23
CA LEU A 31 21.63 -2.73 -19.56
C LEU A 31 21.81 -2.72 -18.04
N ILE A 32 21.98 -3.90 -17.44
CA ILE A 32 22.26 -4.01 -16.01
C ILE A 32 23.70 -3.56 -15.73
N GLU A 33 24.68 -3.98 -16.51
CA GLU A 33 26.09 -3.60 -16.33
C GLU A 33 26.32 -2.09 -16.43
N ALA A 34 25.54 -1.38 -17.26
CA ALA A 34 25.59 0.08 -17.35
C ALA A 34 25.19 0.82 -16.05
N VAL A 35 24.64 0.11 -15.05
CA VAL A 35 24.38 0.65 -13.72
C VAL A 35 25.67 0.63 -12.90
N PRO A 36 26.00 1.69 -12.13
CA PRO A 36 27.19 1.72 -11.31
C PRO A 36 27.33 0.50 -10.38
N ASP A 37 28.57 0.07 -10.16
CA ASP A 37 28.95 -1.02 -9.26
C ASP A 37 28.38 -2.41 -9.62
N MET A 38 28.08 -2.62 -10.90
CA MET A 38 27.62 -3.92 -11.41
C MET A 38 28.76 -4.80 -11.94
N PRO A 39 28.64 -6.14 -11.86
CA PRO A 39 29.58 -7.06 -12.48
C PRO A 39 29.59 -6.91 -14.00
N SER A 40 30.65 -7.41 -14.63
CA SER A 40 30.78 -7.37 -16.09
C SER A 40 29.64 -8.12 -16.78
N VAL A 41 29.34 -7.71 -18.02
CA VAL A 41 28.31 -8.37 -18.86
C VAL A 41 28.53 -9.89 -18.94
N GLY A 42 29.78 -10.33 -19.08
CA GLY A 42 30.13 -11.75 -19.15
C GLY A 42 29.79 -12.50 -17.86
N GLU A 43 30.10 -11.93 -16.69
CA GLU A 43 29.75 -12.53 -15.39
C GLU A 43 28.22 -12.60 -15.18
N LEU A 44 27.52 -11.51 -15.51
CA LEU A 44 26.05 -11.44 -15.43
C LEU A 44 25.39 -12.47 -16.35
N TYR A 45 25.84 -12.54 -17.61
CA TYR A 45 25.30 -13.44 -18.60
C TYR A 45 25.56 -14.90 -18.25
N GLU A 46 26.78 -15.28 -17.89
CA GLU A 46 27.10 -16.68 -17.54
C GLU A 46 26.36 -17.14 -16.28
N ALA A 47 26.28 -16.30 -15.25
CA ALA A 47 25.53 -16.62 -14.03
C ALA A 47 24.04 -16.81 -14.31
N MET A 48 23.45 -15.93 -15.14
CA MET A 48 22.06 -16.03 -15.56
C MET A 48 21.82 -17.28 -16.43
N MET A 49 22.68 -17.55 -17.41
CA MET A 49 22.54 -18.71 -18.30
C MET A 49 22.66 -20.02 -17.54
N THR A 50 23.53 -20.10 -16.53
CA THR A 50 23.63 -21.26 -15.63
C THR A 50 22.29 -21.52 -14.93
N ARG A 51 21.64 -20.46 -14.45
CA ARG A 51 20.31 -20.58 -13.84
C ARG A 51 19.24 -20.95 -14.85
N GLU A 52 19.27 -20.38 -16.05
CA GLU A 52 18.30 -20.60 -17.13
C GLU A 52 18.34 -22.04 -17.65
N ARG A 53 19.55 -22.60 -17.84
CA ARG A 53 19.77 -23.99 -18.27
C ARG A 53 19.28 -25.01 -17.24
N THR A 54 19.34 -24.65 -15.94
CA THR A 54 18.85 -25.52 -14.86
C THR A 54 17.33 -25.60 -14.88
N MET A 55 16.66 -24.45 -15.01
CA MET A 55 15.21 -24.40 -15.08
C MET A 55 14.79 -23.09 -15.75
N ASN A 56 13.93 -23.22 -16.76
CA ASN A 56 13.37 -22.11 -17.51
C ASN A 56 12.80 -21.02 -16.57
N THR A 57 13.08 -19.75 -16.87
CA THR A 57 12.62 -18.62 -16.04
C THR A 57 11.36 -17.93 -16.58
N ALA A 58 10.73 -18.47 -17.60
CA ALA A 58 9.39 -18.07 -18.00
C ALA A 58 8.39 -18.41 -16.89
N ILE A 59 7.58 -17.42 -16.51
CA ILE A 59 6.53 -17.55 -15.50
C ILE A 59 5.14 -17.73 -16.11
N GLY A 60 5.07 -17.81 -17.46
CA GLY A 60 3.84 -17.91 -18.24
C GLY A 60 3.19 -16.54 -18.49
N ASN A 61 2.09 -16.57 -19.22
CA ASN A 61 1.36 -15.38 -19.70
C ASN A 61 2.26 -14.40 -20.47
N GLY A 62 3.21 -14.94 -21.23
CA GLY A 62 4.14 -14.16 -22.05
C GLY A 62 5.14 -13.31 -21.28
N VAL A 63 5.43 -13.65 -20.02
CA VAL A 63 6.46 -13.01 -19.19
C VAL A 63 7.55 -14.01 -18.79
N ALA A 64 8.81 -13.56 -18.82
CA ALA A 64 9.94 -14.25 -18.21
C ALA A 64 10.67 -13.36 -17.21
N CYS A 65 11.24 -13.99 -16.18
CA CYS A 65 11.97 -13.32 -15.12
C CYS A 65 13.36 -13.95 -14.87
N PRO A 66 14.28 -13.83 -15.84
CA PRO A 66 15.66 -14.25 -15.66
C PRO A 66 16.30 -13.46 -14.52
N HIS A 67 17.15 -14.11 -13.71
CA HIS A 67 17.72 -13.45 -12.55
C HIS A 67 19.10 -13.99 -12.17
N VAL A 68 19.94 -13.08 -11.69
CA VAL A 68 21.25 -13.34 -11.10
C VAL A 68 21.18 -13.07 -9.60
N ARG A 69 21.72 -13.97 -8.79
CA ARG A 69 21.89 -13.76 -7.35
C ARG A 69 23.34 -13.42 -7.08
N ALA A 70 23.57 -12.41 -6.24
CA ALA A 70 24.89 -12.00 -5.82
C ALA A 70 24.99 -11.99 -4.30
N ALA A 71 26.18 -12.31 -3.78
CA ALA A 71 26.48 -12.22 -2.36
C ALA A 71 26.54 -10.76 -1.91
N GLY A 72 26.22 -10.51 -0.64
CA GLY A 72 26.42 -9.20 -0.01
C GLY A 72 25.25 -8.23 -0.13
N ASN A 73 25.59 -6.95 0.01
CA ASN A 73 24.64 -5.85 0.14
C ASN A 73 24.61 -5.01 -1.13
N GLY A 74 23.45 -4.44 -1.45
CA GLY A 74 23.28 -3.58 -2.61
C GLY A 74 21.81 -3.28 -2.90
N GLU A 75 21.57 -2.61 -4.02
CA GLU A 75 20.22 -2.39 -4.52
C GLU A 75 19.78 -3.51 -5.47
N LEU A 76 18.47 -3.80 -5.46
CA LEU A 76 17.85 -4.67 -6.45
C LEU A 76 17.80 -3.91 -7.78
N VAL A 77 18.39 -4.49 -8.83
CA VAL A 77 18.49 -3.86 -10.16
C VAL A 77 17.63 -4.64 -11.15
N CYS A 78 16.93 -3.94 -12.04
CA CYS A 78 16.07 -4.52 -13.06
C CYS A 78 16.35 -3.90 -14.44
N ALA A 79 16.23 -4.71 -15.49
CA ALA A 79 16.15 -4.26 -16.88
C ALA A 79 14.97 -4.98 -17.57
N VAL A 80 14.30 -4.28 -18.47
CA VAL A 80 13.11 -4.79 -19.15
C VAL A 80 13.34 -4.84 -20.66
N GLY A 81 13.20 -6.04 -21.22
CA GLY A 81 13.15 -6.27 -22.65
C GLY A 81 11.72 -6.53 -23.09
N TRP A 82 11.30 -5.87 -24.17
CA TRP A 82 10.02 -6.10 -24.81
C TRP A 82 10.22 -6.59 -26.25
N SER A 83 9.54 -7.68 -26.62
CA SER A 83 9.57 -8.23 -27.98
C SER A 83 8.16 -8.18 -28.58
N PRO A 84 7.89 -7.32 -29.57
CA PRO A 84 6.60 -7.32 -30.26
C PRO A 84 6.32 -8.68 -30.93
N ALA A 85 7.32 -9.27 -31.59
CA ALA A 85 7.19 -10.58 -32.25
C ALA A 85 7.10 -11.78 -31.29
N GLY A 86 7.51 -11.59 -30.03
CA GLY A 86 7.58 -12.61 -29.00
C GLY A 86 8.76 -13.58 -29.20
N ILE A 87 9.42 -13.90 -28.10
CA ILE A 87 10.57 -14.81 -28.01
C ILE A 87 10.05 -16.24 -27.78
N ASP A 88 10.59 -17.20 -28.52
CA ASP A 88 10.44 -18.61 -28.15
C ASP A 88 11.32 -18.90 -26.94
N TYR A 89 10.72 -18.77 -25.76
CA TYR A 89 11.43 -18.86 -24.49
C TYR A 89 11.37 -20.27 -23.90
N GLY A 90 10.53 -21.16 -24.44
CA GLY A 90 10.21 -22.46 -23.83
C GLY A 90 9.30 -22.35 -22.59
N ALA A 91 8.33 -21.44 -22.60
CA ALA A 91 7.47 -21.20 -21.46
C ALA A 91 6.59 -22.43 -21.10
N PRO A 92 6.30 -22.68 -19.81
CA PRO A 92 5.51 -23.85 -19.39
C PRO A 92 4.09 -23.90 -19.96
N ASP A 93 3.53 -22.76 -20.34
CA ASP A 93 2.21 -22.63 -20.95
C ASP A 93 2.24 -22.69 -22.50
N GLY A 94 3.42 -22.91 -23.08
CA GLY A 94 3.63 -22.99 -24.53
C GLY A 94 3.51 -21.65 -25.26
N LYS A 95 3.34 -20.53 -24.55
CA LYS A 95 3.20 -19.21 -25.16
C LYS A 95 4.57 -18.55 -25.39
N LYS A 96 4.64 -17.70 -26.41
CA LYS A 96 5.79 -16.81 -26.61
C LYS A 96 5.89 -15.79 -25.48
N VAL A 97 7.13 -15.41 -25.14
CA VAL A 97 7.42 -14.37 -24.15
C VAL A 97 7.58 -13.03 -24.85
N HIS A 98 6.77 -12.05 -24.47
CA HIS A 98 6.83 -10.68 -24.98
C HIS A 98 7.54 -9.74 -24.02
N LEU A 99 7.62 -10.07 -22.73
CA LEU A 99 8.30 -9.28 -21.71
C LEU A 99 9.32 -10.13 -20.97
N VAL A 100 10.57 -9.67 -20.96
CA VAL A 100 11.66 -10.28 -20.21
C VAL A 100 12.14 -9.27 -19.17
N LEU A 101 11.91 -9.57 -17.90
CA LEU A 101 12.34 -8.73 -16.79
C LEU A 101 13.55 -9.37 -16.12
N MET A 102 14.74 -8.89 -16.48
CA MET A 102 15.98 -9.37 -15.90
C MET A 102 16.25 -8.68 -14.56
N TYR A 103 16.59 -9.47 -13.54
CA TYR A 103 16.93 -8.95 -12.21
C TYR A 103 18.34 -9.33 -11.77
N TYR A 104 19.04 -8.39 -11.16
CA TYR A 104 20.21 -8.65 -10.34
C TYR A 104 19.84 -8.47 -8.87
N ILE A 105 20.06 -9.53 -8.07
CA ILE A 105 19.51 -9.67 -6.73
C ILE A 105 20.66 -9.85 -5.72
N PRO A 106 21.07 -8.77 -5.03
CA PRO A 106 21.88 -8.90 -3.83
C PRO A 106 21.17 -9.76 -2.78
N GLU A 107 21.92 -10.52 -1.99
CA GLU A 107 21.38 -11.44 -0.98
C GLU A 107 20.43 -10.73 0.01
N SER A 108 20.82 -9.53 0.44
CA SER A 108 20.00 -8.63 1.27
C SER A 108 18.63 -8.28 0.68
N GLN A 109 18.46 -8.37 -0.64
CA GLN A 109 17.25 -7.97 -1.37
C GLN A 109 16.38 -9.15 -1.83
N LYS A 110 16.71 -10.39 -1.43
CA LYS A 110 15.96 -11.60 -1.84
C LYS A 110 14.46 -11.49 -1.58
N ASN A 111 14.05 -11.03 -0.39
CA ASN A 111 12.64 -10.92 -0.03
C ASN A 111 11.92 -9.81 -0.79
N VAL A 112 12.64 -8.71 -1.08
CA VAL A 112 12.12 -7.60 -1.88
C VAL A 112 11.82 -8.09 -3.29
N TYR A 113 12.78 -8.76 -3.93
CA TYR A 113 12.61 -9.37 -5.25
C TYR A 113 11.38 -10.30 -5.32
N LEU A 114 11.26 -11.24 -4.39
CA LEU A 114 10.13 -12.19 -4.38
C LEU A 114 8.79 -11.47 -4.27
N LYS A 115 8.72 -10.38 -3.49
CA LYS A 115 7.53 -9.55 -3.39
C LYS A 115 7.24 -8.82 -4.70
N GLU A 116 8.25 -8.30 -5.39
CA GLU A 116 8.06 -7.64 -6.69
C GLU A 116 7.51 -8.59 -7.74
N ILE A 117 8.13 -9.76 -7.92
CA ILE A 117 7.71 -10.74 -8.93
C ILE A 117 6.33 -11.31 -8.63
N SER A 118 6.03 -11.62 -7.36
CA SER A 118 4.69 -12.09 -6.99
C SER A 118 3.61 -11.06 -7.34
N SER A 119 3.89 -9.78 -7.05
CA SER A 119 2.94 -8.69 -7.31
C SER A 119 2.78 -8.43 -8.81
N LEU A 120 3.88 -8.42 -9.57
CA LEU A 120 3.85 -8.29 -11.02
C LEU A 120 3.09 -9.46 -11.67
N ALA A 121 3.39 -10.69 -11.28
CA ALA A 121 2.71 -11.86 -11.82
C ALA A 121 1.21 -11.85 -11.51
N ALA A 122 0.80 -11.30 -10.36
CA ALA A 122 -0.62 -11.12 -10.04
C ALA A 122 -1.27 -10.03 -10.90
N ALA A 123 -0.60 -8.89 -11.13
CA ALA A 123 -1.10 -7.83 -12.01
C ALA A 123 -1.28 -8.33 -13.46
N VAL A 124 -0.26 -9.03 -13.98
CA VAL A 124 -0.30 -9.65 -15.32
C VAL A 124 -1.41 -10.69 -15.43
N ARG A 125 -1.64 -11.51 -14.40
CA ARG A 125 -2.74 -12.50 -14.44
C ARG A 125 -4.13 -11.88 -14.44
N ARG A 126 -4.31 -10.76 -13.73
CA ARG A 126 -5.63 -10.13 -13.58
C ARG A 126 -6.05 -9.40 -14.86
N GLU A 127 -5.12 -8.67 -15.47
CA GLU A 127 -5.44 -7.69 -16.53
C GLU A 127 -4.39 -7.66 -17.65
N GLY A 128 -3.43 -8.58 -17.64
CA GLY A 128 -2.35 -8.63 -18.61
C GLY A 128 -2.83 -9.11 -19.97
N ASP A 129 -3.35 -8.20 -20.78
CA ASP A 129 -3.44 -8.41 -22.22
C ASP A 129 -2.05 -8.26 -22.85
N ILE A 130 -1.23 -9.30 -22.69
CA ILE A 130 0.11 -9.35 -23.30
C ILE A 130 0.01 -9.35 -24.83
N GLN A 131 -1.11 -9.78 -25.42
CA GLN A 131 -1.31 -9.71 -26.86
C GLN A 131 -1.43 -8.26 -27.34
N ALA A 132 -2.02 -7.38 -26.54
CA ALA A 132 -2.02 -5.94 -26.83
C ALA A 132 -0.58 -5.37 -26.91
N LEU A 133 0.39 -5.97 -26.22
CA LEU A 133 1.80 -5.57 -26.31
C LEU A 133 2.50 -6.05 -27.59
N ALA A 134 1.93 -6.99 -28.35
CA ALA A 134 2.56 -7.53 -29.55
C ALA A 134 2.57 -6.53 -30.73
N SER A 135 1.69 -5.52 -30.70
CA SER A 135 1.56 -4.46 -31.72
C SER A 135 1.76 -3.05 -31.17
N ALA A 136 2.18 -2.96 -29.90
CA ALA A 136 2.42 -1.71 -29.21
C ALA A 136 3.75 -1.05 -29.65
N ASP A 137 3.98 0.18 -29.20
CA ASP A 137 5.30 0.81 -29.21
C ASP A 137 5.88 0.84 -27.79
N VAL A 138 7.16 1.23 -27.67
CA VAL A 138 7.86 1.28 -26.37
C VAL A 138 7.19 2.21 -25.36
N ALA A 139 6.51 3.27 -25.82
CA ALA A 139 5.81 4.22 -24.96
C ALA A 139 4.56 3.56 -24.34
N THR A 140 3.76 2.90 -25.17
CA THR A 140 2.56 2.16 -24.74
C THR A 140 2.94 1.01 -23.80
N VAL A 141 4.04 0.30 -24.10
CA VAL A 141 4.56 -0.75 -23.21
C VAL A 141 4.97 -0.18 -21.86
N ARG A 142 5.65 0.97 -21.85
CA ARG A 142 6.04 1.66 -20.61
C ARG A 142 4.81 2.04 -19.79
N GLU A 143 3.82 2.68 -20.40
CA GLU A 143 2.58 3.06 -19.72
C GLU A 143 1.89 1.84 -19.12
N ARG A 144 1.77 0.75 -19.89
CA ARG A 144 1.18 -0.49 -19.39
C ARG A 144 1.93 -1.09 -18.21
N LEU A 145 3.26 -1.06 -18.24
CA LEU A 145 4.08 -1.54 -17.12
C LEU A 145 3.92 -0.62 -15.90
N LEU A 146 3.81 0.69 -16.08
CA LEU A 146 3.55 1.64 -14.99
C LEU A 146 2.16 1.43 -14.37
N ASP A 147 1.15 1.10 -15.16
CA ASP A 147 -0.18 0.75 -14.67
C ASP A 147 -0.13 -0.51 -13.81
N TRP A 148 0.50 -1.58 -14.30
CA TRP A 148 0.68 -2.81 -13.51
C TRP A 148 1.48 -2.56 -12.23
N VAL A 149 2.51 -1.69 -12.28
CA VAL A 149 3.25 -1.29 -11.09
C VAL A 149 2.35 -0.57 -10.09
N SER A 150 1.53 0.37 -10.54
CA SER A 150 0.61 1.13 -9.70
C SER A 150 -0.43 0.22 -9.05
N GLN A 151 -1.05 -0.66 -9.83
CA GLN A 151 -2.02 -1.64 -9.34
C GLN A 151 -1.44 -2.60 -8.32
N ALA A 152 -0.24 -3.12 -8.54
CA ALA A 152 0.33 -4.06 -7.58
C ALA A 152 0.87 -3.36 -6.32
N VAL A 153 1.22 -2.06 -6.39
CA VAL A 153 1.43 -1.24 -5.18
C VAL A 153 0.11 -1.09 -4.43
N GLU A 154 -0.97 -0.70 -5.10
CA GLU A 154 -2.31 -0.57 -4.54
C GLU A 154 -2.82 -1.87 -3.91
N ALA A 155 -2.66 -3.01 -4.58
CA ALA A 155 -3.05 -4.32 -4.06
C ALA A 155 -2.22 -4.75 -2.82
N SER A 156 -1.01 -4.21 -2.66
CA SER A 156 -0.16 -4.49 -1.49
C SER A 156 -0.51 -3.65 -0.26
N ILE A 157 -1.20 -2.51 -0.45
CA ILE A 157 -1.58 -1.57 0.62
C ILE A 157 -2.71 -2.13 1.53
N PRO A 158 -3.67 -2.95 1.04
CA PRO A 158 -4.65 -3.63 1.87
C PRO A 158 -4.13 -4.86 2.64
N GLU A 159 -3.23 -5.68 2.10
CA GLU A 159 -2.88 -6.96 2.76
C GLU A 159 -2.02 -6.78 4.03
N ALA A 160 -1.09 -5.83 4.04
CA ALA A 160 -0.26 -5.60 5.22
C ALA A 160 -1.08 -5.01 6.38
N LYS A 161 -1.94 -4.02 6.10
CA LYS A 161 -2.85 -3.45 7.10
C LYS A 161 -3.93 -4.45 7.52
N ALA A 162 -4.57 -5.18 6.59
CA ALA A 162 -5.63 -6.13 6.93
C ALA A 162 -5.11 -7.36 7.71
N ARG A 163 -3.88 -7.83 7.45
CA ARG A 163 -3.27 -8.91 8.25
C ARG A 163 -2.91 -8.42 9.65
N MET A 164 -2.40 -7.20 9.78
CA MET A 164 -2.12 -6.57 11.06
C MET A 164 -3.41 -6.38 11.87
N ILE A 165 -4.45 -5.82 11.24
CA ILE A 165 -5.80 -5.66 11.82
C ILE A 165 -6.40 -7.02 12.22
N ARG A 166 -6.22 -8.08 11.42
CA ARG A 166 -6.78 -9.42 11.72
C ARG A 166 -6.01 -10.15 12.83
N LEU A 167 -4.71 -9.91 12.95
CA LEU A 167 -3.89 -10.45 14.04
C LEU A 167 -4.20 -9.73 15.35
N GLU A 168 -4.27 -8.40 15.31
CA GLU A 168 -4.72 -7.55 16.43
C GLU A 168 -6.17 -7.88 16.82
N ALA A 169 -7.07 -8.10 15.85
CA ALA A 169 -8.45 -8.50 16.14
C ALA A 169 -8.54 -9.92 16.72
N ARG A 170 -7.70 -10.87 16.29
CA ARG A 170 -7.66 -12.21 16.90
C ARG A 170 -7.07 -12.19 18.32
N GLN A 171 -6.04 -11.39 18.57
CA GLN A 171 -5.49 -11.18 19.91
C GLN A 171 -6.50 -10.44 20.81
N ALA A 172 -7.15 -9.39 20.31
CA ALA A 172 -8.20 -8.67 21.02
C ALA A 172 -9.43 -9.52 21.32
N VAL A 173 -9.83 -10.46 20.44
CA VAL A 173 -10.93 -11.41 20.72
C VAL A 173 -10.53 -12.47 21.75
N THR A 174 -9.24 -12.79 21.87
CA THR A 174 -8.74 -13.75 22.86
C THR A 174 -8.50 -13.09 24.23
N GLU A 175 -8.18 -11.79 24.26
CA GLU A 175 -8.05 -10.98 25.48
C GLU A 175 -9.37 -10.31 25.92
N ALA A 176 -10.36 -10.19 25.04
CA ALA A 176 -11.70 -9.72 25.38
C ALA A 176 -12.52 -10.83 26.07
N ALA A 177 -12.05 -11.30 27.21
CA ALA A 177 -13.00 -11.42 28.31
C ALA A 177 -13.57 -10.01 28.54
N PRO A 178 -14.88 -9.82 28.76
CA PRO A 178 -15.41 -8.51 29.04
C PRO A 178 -14.64 -7.95 30.24
N LEU A 179 -13.88 -6.87 30.01
CA LEU A 179 -13.28 -6.10 31.09
C LEU A 179 -14.46 -5.67 31.96
N ALA A 180 -14.67 -6.40 33.06
CA ALA A 180 -15.60 -6.00 34.09
C ALA A 180 -15.15 -4.61 34.53
N VAL A 181 -15.93 -3.59 34.17
CA VAL A 181 -15.71 -2.22 34.61
C VAL A 181 -15.91 -2.23 36.12
N GLY A 182 -14.82 -2.40 36.85
CA GLY A 182 -14.83 -2.25 38.30
C GLY A 182 -15.32 -0.84 38.65
N PRO A 183 -16.00 -0.66 39.80
CA PRO A 183 -16.34 0.67 40.28
C PRO A 183 -15.06 1.50 40.41
N GLY A 184 -14.98 2.63 39.71
CA GLY A 184 -13.84 3.54 39.72
C GLY A 184 -12.96 3.57 38.46
N ALA A 185 -13.26 2.78 37.41
CA ALA A 185 -12.52 2.89 36.15
C ALA A 185 -12.77 4.24 35.45
N ILE A 186 -11.70 4.91 35.05
CA ILE A 186 -11.75 6.17 34.29
C ILE A 186 -12.07 5.84 32.83
N GLN A 187 -13.13 6.45 32.29
CA GLN A 187 -13.46 6.40 30.87
C GLN A 187 -13.00 7.68 30.19
N ILE A 188 -12.24 7.55 29.10
CA ILE A 188 -11.80 8.67 28.27
C ILE A 188 -12.32 8.45 26.85
N LEU A 189 -13.04 9.43 26.32
CA LEU A 189 -13.63 9.41 24.99
C LEU A 189 -13.17 10.64 24.19
N ASN A 190 -12.97 10.46 22.88
CA ASN A 190 -12.73 11.58 21.99
C ASN A 190 -14.07 12.23 21.59
N VAL A 191 -14.11 13.56 21.58
CA VAL A 191 -15.25 14.38 21.17
C VAL A 191 -14.77 15.44 20.19
N LEU A 192 -15.30 15.39 18.97
CA LEU A 192 -15.06 16.41 17.95
C LEU A 192 -16.31 17.27 17.83
N VAL A 193 -16.15 18.59 17.86
CA VAL A 193 -17.25 19.54 17.70
C VAL A 193 -16.96 20.46 16.51
N LEU A 194 -17.76 20.34 15.46
CA LEU A 194 -17.67 21.22 14.30
C LEU A 194 -18.63 22.39 14.46
N GLN A 195 -18.08 23.57 14.71
CA GLN A 195 -18.82 24.83 14.75
C GLN A 195 -18.87 25.44 13.36
N MET A 196 -20.08 25.76 12.90
CA MET A 196 -20.31 26.49 11.65
C MET A 196 -21.08 27.80 11.94
N PRO A 197 -20.81 28.90 11.22
CA PRO A 197 -21.54 30.16 11.42
C PRO A 197 -23.03 30.00 11.11
N GLY A 198 -23.88 30.45 12.03
CA GLY A 198 -25.34 30.43 11.86
C GLY A 198 -26.00 29.05 11.87
N GLN A 199 -25.25 27.99 12.17
CA GLN A 199 -25.76 26.62 12.25
C GLN A 199 -25.47 26.01 13.62
N LYS A 200 -26.26 24.99 14.00
CA LYS A 200 -26.01 24.23 15.21
C LYS A 200 -24.67 23.47 15.10
N PRO A 201 -23.90 23.35 16.19
CA PRO A 201 -22.68 22.55 16.19
C PRO A 201 -22.99 21.09 15.90
N ILE A 202 -22.11 20.40 15.16
CA ILE A 202 -22.18 18.94 14.94
C ILE A 202 -21.19 18.27 15.87
N VAL A 203 -21.63 17.27 16.64
CA VAL A 203 -20.79 16.58 17.64
C VAL A 203 -20.57 15.13 17.25
N LEU A 204 -19.31 14.72 17.11
CA LEU A 204 -18.92 13.34 16.85
C LEU A 204 -18.30 12.74 18.11
N SER A 205 -18.93 11.70 18.65
CA SER A 205 -18.43 10.94 19.80
C SER A 205 -18.79 9.47 19.68
N GLN A 206 -17.96 8.61 20.29
CA GLN A 206 -18.25 7.18 20.43
C GLN A 206 -19.48 6.90 21.32
N GLN A 207 -19.93 7.89 22.11
CA GLN A 207 -21.11 7.79 22.96
C GLN A 207 -22.21 8.72 22.50
N ARG A 208 -23.28 8.13 21.92
CA ARG A 208 -24.39 8.88 21.33
C ARG A 208 -25.12 9.79 22.33
N ALA A 209 -25.30 9.35 23.57
CA ALA A 209 -25.95 10.15 24.61
C ALA A 209 -25.18 11.45 24.94
N LEU A 210 -23.84 11.42 24.87
CA LEU A 210 -22.99 12.58 25.09
C LEU A 210 -23.06 13.54 23.89
N ALA A 211 -23.03 13.00 22.66
CA ALA A 211 -23.18 13.80 21.45
C ALA A 211 -24.54 14.53 21.44
N ASP A 212 -25.63 13.79 21.67
CA ASP A 212 -26.99 14.34 21.73
C ASP A 212 -27.13 15.42 22.82
N ALA A 213 -26.48 15.25 23.97
CA ALA A 213 -26.52 16.23 25.05
C ALA A 213 -25.77 17.52 24.71
N LEU A 214 -24.65 17.42 24.01
CA LEU A 214 -23.85 18.56 23.57
C LEU A 214 -24.54 19.32 22.42
N GLU A 215 -25.12 18.62 21.45
CA GLU A 215 -25.85 19.27 20.34
C GLU A 215 -27.13 20.00 20.78
N ARG A 216 -27.71 19.59 21.92
CA ARG A 216 -28.86 20.28 22.52
C ARG A 216 -28.48 21.47 23.40
N ASP A 217 -27.20 21.64 23.75
CA ASP A 217 -26.75 22.76 24.57
C ASP A 217 -26.63 24.03 23.71
N GLU A 218 -27.60 24.93 23.84
CA GLU A 218 -27.63 26.22 23.12
C GLU A 218 -26.44 27.13 23.50
N GLY A 219 -25.82 26.92 24.67
CA GLY A 219 -24.64 27.65 25.13
C GLY A 219 -23.30 27.06 24.67
N LEU A 220 -23.31 25.91 23.99
CA LEU A 220 -22.08 25.21 23.60
C LEU A 220 -21.15 26.09 22.76
N GLY A 221 -21.69 26.81 21.78
CA GLY A 221 -20.89 27.67 20.89
C GLY A 221 -20.06 28.72 21.64
N ALA A 222 -20.61 29.31 22.72
CA ALA A 222 -19.90 30.27 23.54
C ALA A 222 -18.81 29.60 24.40
N LEU A 223 -19.06 28.38 24.91
CA LEU A 223 -18.09 27.60 25.68
C LEU A 223 -16.89 27.17 24.83
N LEU A 224 -17.13 26.78 23.58
CA LEU A 224 -16.08 26.39 22.63
C LEU A 224 -15.12 27.55 22.36
N GLN A 225 -15.63 28.77 22.19
CA GLN A 225 -14.81 29.96 21.95
C GLN A 225 -13.90 30.33 23.14
N GLN A 226 -14.27 29.95 24.35
CA GLN A 226 -13.46 30.22 25.54
C GLN A 226 -12.33 29.19 25.73
N HIS A 227 -12.33 28.09 24.97
CA HIS A 227 -11.34 27.00 25.07
C HIS A 227 -11.19 26.42 26.50
N LEU A 228 -12.26 26.50 27.28
CA LEU A 228 -12.27 26.06 28.68
C LEU A 228 -12.62 24.58 28.79
N GLN A 229 -12.23 24.00 29.92
CA GLN A 229 -12.79 22.73 30.38
C GLN A 229 -14.19 22.95 30.95
N PHE A 230 -15.12 22.03 30.68
CA PHE A 230 -16.49 22.12 31.20
C PHE A 230 -17.13 20.74 31.38
N ASP A 231 -18.12 20.64 32.28
CA ASP A 231 -18.77 19.38 32.61
C ASP A 231 -20.15 19.28 31.92
N ARG A 232 -20.41 18.17 31.20
CA ARG A 232 -21.69 17.87 30.52
C ARG A 232 -21.99 16.38 30.48
N ALA A 233 -23.27 16.05 30.70
CA ALA A 233 -23.79 14.68 30.64
C ALA A 233 -22.93 13.66 31.43
N GLY A 234 -22.39 14.06 32.58
CA GLY A 234 -21.52 13.23 33.43
C GLY A 234 -20.07 13.10 32.97
N TYR A 235 -19.65 13.85 31.94
CA TYR A 235 -18.26 13.90 31.46
C TYR A 235 -17.65 15.27 31.71
N ARG A 236 -16.37 15.29 32.08
CA ARG A 236 -15.52 16.47 32.02
C ARG A 236 -14.87 16.57 30.65
N LEU A 237 -15.25 17.58 29.88
CA LEU A 237 -14.68 17.86 28.56
C LEU A 237 -13.43 18.73 28.74
N VAL A 238 -12.28 18.20 28.33
CA VAL A 238 -10.98 18.86 28.39
C VAL A 238 -10.57 19.27 26.98
N PHE A 239 -10.38 20.57 26.75
CA PHE A 239 -9.96 21.10 25.46
C PHE A 239 -8.59 20.56 25.05
N ARG A 240 -8.45 20.18 23.77
CA ARG A 240 -7.19 19.66 23.21
C ARG A 240 -6.64 20.61 22.15
N SER A 241 -7.45 20.93 21.16
CA SER A 241 -7.05 21.75 20.01
C SER A 241 -8.26 22.37 19.33
N ALA A 242 -8.02 23.42 18.54
CA ALA A 242 -8.99 24.00 17.63
C ALA A 242 -8.32 24.24 16.28
N THR A 243 -9.00 23.87 15.20
CA THR A 243 -8.53 24.07 13.84
C THR A 243 -9.56 24.89 13.07
N GLN A 244 -9.14 26.02 12.51
CA GLN A 244 -9.98 26.87 11.68
C GLN A 244 -9.91 26.44 10.22
N PHE A 245 -11.06 26.45 9.55
CA PHE A 245 -11.23 26.16 8.13
C PHE A 245 -11.86 27.35 7.42
N GLU A 246 -11.87 27.32 6.08
CA GLU A 246 -12.55 28.31 5.24
C GLU A 246 -14.03 28.47 5.64
N ASN A 247 -14.60 29.65 5.34
CA ASN A 247 -15.98 30.01 5.69
C ASN A 247 -16.26 30.05 7.21
N ALA A 248 -15.24 30.45 8.01
CA ALA A 248 -15.34 30.62 9.46
C ALA A 248 -15.84 29.37 10.22
N ARG A 249 -15.52 28.17 9.70
CA ARG A 249 -15.79 26.91 10.38
C ARG A 249 -14.64 26.57 11.31
N THR A 250 -14.94 26.06 12.50
CA THR A 250 -13.90 25.67 13.46
C THR A 250 -14.20 24.27 13.97
N LEU A 251 -13.22 23.37 13.88
CA LEU A 251 -13.26 22.05 14.50
C LEU A 251 -12.56 22.13 15.84
N TYR A 252 -13.29 21.82 16.91
CA TYR A 252 -12.75 21.73 18.26
C TYR A 252 -12.59 20.26 18.66
N GLU A 253 -11.46 19.93 19.27
CA GLU A 253 -11.17 18.61 19.80
C GLU A 253 -11.19 18.65 21.33
N TYR A 254 -11.96 17.74 21.93
CA TYR A 254 -12.08 17.58 23.37
C TYR A 254 -11.87 16.11 23.77
N SER A 255 -11.27 15.90 24.94
CA SER A 255 -11.29 14.62 25.64
C SER A 255 -12.38 14.65 26.71
N ALA A 256 -13.40 13.81 26.58
CA ALA A 256 -14.44 13.61 27.58
C ALA A 256 -13.98 12.56 28.59
N VAL A 257 -13.82 12.95 29.84
CA VAL A 257 -13.34 12.10 30.94
C VAL A 257 -14.46 11.90 31.96
N SER A 258 -14.76 10.65 32.31
CA SER A 258 -15.66 10.31 33.41
C SER A 258 -14.97 9.36 34.38
N MET A 259 -15.29 9.47 35.68
CA MET A 259 -14.86 8.52 36.70
C MET A 259 -16.10 7.77 37.22
N GLY A 260 -16.19 6.47 36.96
CA GLY A 260 -17.34 5.64 37.36
C GLY A 260 -18.48 5.61 36.33
N ALA A 261 -19.40 4.63 36.51
CA ALA A 261 -20.34 4.14 35.49
C ALA A 261 -21.00 5.23 34.64
N ALA A 262 -20.99 5.01 33.31
CA ALA A 262 -21.62 5.89 32.33
C ALA A 262 -23.06 6.26 32.77
N PRO A 263 -23.44 7.55 32.74
CA PRO A 263 -24.79 7.96 33.12
C PRO A 263 -25.81 7.26 32.21
N GLN A 264 -26.76 6.55 32.81
CA GLN A 264 -27.81 5.86 32.07
C GLN A 264 -28.69 6.88 31.33
N PRO A 265 -29.17 6.57 30.12
CA PRO A 265 -30.16 7.39 29.44
C PRO A 265 -31.45 7.42 30.27
N SER A 266 -31.96 8.62 30.54
CA SER A 266 -33.27 8.80 31.18
C SER A 266 -34.35 8.11 30.34
N LYS A 267 -35.15 7.24 30.96
CA LYS A 267 -36.32 6.62 30.30
C LYS A 267 -37.28 7.74 29.84
N PRO A 268 -37.89 7.62 28.65
CA PRO A 268 -38.95 8.54 28.25
C PRO A 268 -40.19 8.35 29.15
N PRO A 269 -40.99 9.40 29.37
CA PRO A 269 -42.16 9.32 30.24
C PRO A 269 -43.20 8.35 29.66
N PRO A 270 -43.94 7.61 30.51
CA PRO A 270 -45.00 6.72 30.05
C PRO A 270 -46.13 7.54 29.43
N SER A 271 -46.59 7.09 28.27
CA SER A 271 -47.78 7.57 27.54
C SER A 271 -49.08 7.20 28.25
#